data_AF-A0A3B9RWX3-F1
#
_entry.id   AF-A0A3B9RWX3-F1
#
_cell.length_a   1.000
_cell.length_b   1.000
_cell.length_c   1.000
_cell.angle_alpha   90.00
_cell.angle_beta   90.00
_cell.angle_gamma   90.00
#
_symmetry.space_group_name_H-M   'P 1'
#
loop_
_entity.id
_entity.type
_entity.pdbx_description
1 polymer ?
#
loop_
_entity_poly.entity_id
_entity_poly.type
_entity_poly.pdbx_seq_one_letter_code
_entity_poly.pdbx_strand_id
1 'polypeptide(L)'
;WVYSGVTYDIEYSITQLNYGIGNEWTYDWGGYFGLDWYQGGSKLNDEVKVKHKSGTETSSTLAEATKTSTDIKAFAGVFVMTFGFGF
;
A
#
# COMPACT_ATOMS: atom_id res chain seq x y z
N TRP A 1 3.86 13.96 -11.17
CA TRP A 1 3.38 14.84 -10.09
C TRP A 1 3.70 16.29 -10.43
N VAL A 2 2.85 17.23 -10.01
CA VAL A 2 3.04 18.67 -10.31
C VAL A 2 3.05 19.44 -8.99
N TYR A 3 4.13 20.16 -8.72
CA TYR A 3 4.29 21.03 -7.54
C TYR A 3 4.55 22.44 -8.02
N SER A 4 3.64 23.36 -7.70
CA SER A 4 3.75 24.77 -8.07
C SER A 4 4.12 25.01 -9.55
N GLY A 5 3.56 24.22 -10.47
CA GLY A 5 3.80 24.32 -11.92
C GLY A 5 5.03 23.56 -12.44
N VAL A 6 5.83 22.95 -11.57
CA VAL A 6 6.96 22.08 -11.94
C VAL A 6 6.51 20.64 -11.99
N THR A 7 6.78 19.96 -13.10
CA THR A 7 6.43 18.56 -13.32
C THR A 7 7.61 17.66 -12.99
N TYR A 8 7.35 16.69 -12.11
CA TYR A 8 8.27 15.63 -11.75
C TYR A 8 7.71 14.27 -12.16
N ASP A 9 8.58 13.44 -12.70
CA ASP A 9 8.38 12.01 -12.69
C ASP A 9 8.83 11.46 -11.33
N ILE A 10 7.95 10.75 -10.65
CA ILE A 10 8.27 10.19 -9.33
C ILE A 10 7.93 8.72 -9.42
N GLU A 11 8.97 7.90 -9.47
CA GLU A 11 8.86 6.47 -9.33
C GLU A 11 9.04 6.14 -7.85
N TYR A 12 8.07 5.41 -7.30
CA TYR A 12 8.10 4.96 -5.92
C TYR A 12 7.94 3.44 -5.90
N SER A 13 8.83 2.78 -5.17
CA SER A 13 8.80 1.34 -4.93
C SER A 13 8.81 1.07 -3.44
N ILE A 14 7.97 0.15 -2.99
CA ILE A 14 7.89 -0.28 -1.59
C ILE A 14 7.99 -1.79 -1.52
N THR A 15 8.88 -2.28 -0.66
CA THR A 15 8.90 -3.68 -0.26
C THR A 15 8.21 -3.79 1.09
N GLN A 16 7.12 -4.54 1.15
CA GLN A 16 6.29 -4.70 2.34
C GLN A 16 6.15 -6.18 2.68
N LEU A 17 6.36 -6.52 3.95
CA LEU A 17 5.98 -7.81 4.50
C LEU A 17 4.52 -7.73 4.92
N ASN A 18 3.68 -8.62 4.39
CA ASN A 18 2.30 -8.78 4.81
C ASN A 18 2.16 -10.08 5.59
N TYR A 19 1.52 -10.02 6.74
CA TYR A 19 1.27 -11.19 7.59
C TYR A 19 -0.20 -11.25 7.97
N GLY A 20 -0.79 -12.42 7.76
CA GLY A 20 -2.20 -12.74 7.99
C GLY A 20 -2.34 -13.89 8.98
N ILE A 21 -3.25 -13.78 9.94
CA ILE A 21 -3.75 -14.93 10.72
C ILE A 21 -5.24 -15.07 10.46
N GLY A 22 -5.64 -16.27 10.05
CA GLY A 22 -7.03 -16.61 9.82
C GLY A 22 -7.43 -17.90 10.54
N ASN A 23 -8.72 -18.03 10.80
CA ASN A 23 -9.35 -19.28 11.19
C ASN A 23 -10.43 -19.60 10.17
N GLU A 24 -10.55 -20.89 9.85
CA GLU A 24 -11.60 -21.41 8.99
C GLU A 24 -12.40 -22.46 9.76
N TRP A 25 -13.72 -22.35 9.69
CA TRP A 25 -14.66 -23.29 10.26
C TRP A 25 -15.51 -23.87 9.14
N THR A 26 -15.66 -25.19 9.17
CA THR A 26 -16.58 -25.93 8.32
C THR A 26 -17.77 -26.38 9.15
N TYR A 27 -18.96 -26.28 8.56
CA TYR A 27 -20.20 -26.74 9.17
C TYR A 27 -20.68 -28.00 8.46
N ASP A 28 -21.21 -28.95 9.23
CA ASP A 28 -21.66 -30.26 8.72
C ASP A 28 -22.76 -30.18 7.65
N TRP A 29 -23.47 -29.05 7.55
CA TRP A 29 -24.49 -28.78 6.52
C TRP A 29 -23.93 -28.18 5.21
N GLY A 30 -22.61 -28.24 5.00
CA GLY A 30 -21.95 -27.77 3.76
C GLY A 30 -21.57 -26.29 3.75
N GLY A 31 -21.70 -25.61 4.89
CA GLY A 31 -21.25 -24.23 5.06
C GLY A 31 -19.77 -24.14 5.38
N TYR A 32 -19.16 -23.03 4.99
CA TYR A 32 -17.84 -22.64 5.49
C TYR A 32 -17.83 -21.16 5.90
N PHE A 33 -17.07 -20.86 6.93
CA PHE A 33 -16.85 -19.50 7.43
C PHE A 33 -15.37 -19.29 7.69
N GLY A 34 -14.81 -18.29 7.02
CA GLY A 34 -13.44 -17.84 7.20
C GLY A 34 -13.40 -16.47 7.85
N LEU A 35 -12.54 -16.32 8.86
CA LEU A 35 -12.18 -15.02 9.42
C LEU A 35 -10.67 -14.84 9.32
N ASP A 36 -10.24 -13.86 8.53
CA ASP A 36 -8.87 -13.34 8.55
C ASP A 36 -8.82 -12.14 9.49
N TRP A 37 -8.32 -12.37 10.70
CA TRP A 37 -8.40 -11.44 11.83
C TRP A 37 -7.52 -10.20 11.65
N TYR A 38 -6.33 -10.38 11.07
CA TYR A 38 -5.36 -9.31 10.89
C TYR A 38 -4.48 -9.64 9.70
N GLN A 39 -4.70 -8.98 8.56
CA GLN A 39 -3.66 -8.88 7.55
C GLN A 39 -2.93 -7.56 7.77
N GLY A 40 -1.87 -7.52 8.56
CA GLY A 40 -1.08 -6.31 8.76
C GLY A 40 0.12 -6.27 7.82
N GLY A 41 0.64 -5.09 7.51
CA GLY A 41 1.87 -5.01 6.73
C GLY A 41 2.87 -3.97 7.23
N SER A 42 4.14 -4.35 7.19
CA SER A 42 5.27 -3.54 7.62
C SER A 42 6.11 -3.15 6.41
N LYS A 43 6.37 -1.86 6.23
CA LYS A 43 7.35 -1.37 5.25
C LYS A 43 8.72 -1.88 5.67
N LEU A 44 9.34 -2.72 4.83
CA LEU A 44 10.71 -3.21 5.05
C LEU A 44 11.74 -2.27 4.43
N ASN A 45 11.42 -1.74 3.25
CA ASN A 45 12.22 -0.75 2.55
C ASN A 45 11.34 0.06 1.60
N ASP A 46 11.77 1.28 1.27
CA ASP A 46 11.22 2.12 0.23
C ASP A 46 12.33 2.78 -0.61
N GLU A 47 12.08 2.90 -1.90
CA GLU A 47 12.95 3.59 -2.83
C GLU A 47 12.14 4.63 -3.60
N VAL A 48 12.70 5.84 -3.74
CA VAL A 48 12.13 6.91 -4.55
C VAL A 48 13.13 7.39 -5.58
N LYS A 49 12.69 7.54 -6.82
CA LYS A 49 13.43 8.22 -7.88
C LYS A 49 12.62 9.43 -8.34
N VAL A 50 13.16 10.61 -8.05
CA VAL A 50 12.58 11.88 -8.49
C VAL A 50 13.35 12.35 -9.71
N LYS A 51 12.65 12.57 -10.82
CA LYS A 51 13.23 13.08 -12.07
C LYS A 51 12.45 14.31 -12.51
N HIS A 52 13.14 15.45 -12.57
CA HIS A 52 12.56 16.67 -13.13
C HIS A 52 12.20 16.46 -14.61
N LYS A 53 10.97 16.86 -14.99
CA LYS A 53 10.46 16.68 -16.35
C LYS A 53 10.29 18.03 -17.07
N SER A 54 9.69 19.03 -16.42
CA SER A 54 9.46 20.35 -17.00
C SER A 54 9.12 21.40 -15.95
N GLY A 55 9.31 22.67 -16.30
CA GLY A 55 9.13 23.81 -15.41
C GLY A 55 10.45 24.33 -14.85
N THR A 56 10.36 25.30 -13.93
CA THR A 56 11.53 25.84 -13.23
C THR A 56 11.63 25.21 -11.85
N GLU A 57 12.49 24.20 -11.73
CA GLU A 57 12.80 23.58 -10.45
C GLU A 57 13.35 24.60 -9.44
N THR A 58 12.86 24.49 -8.21
CA THR A 58 13.36 25.21 -7.04
C THR A 58 13.64 24.21 -5.92
N SER A 59 14.40 24.63 -4.91
CA SER A 59 14.66 23.76 -3.74
C SER A 59 13.38 23.37 -2.99
N SER A 60 12.33 24.20 -3.02
CA SER A 60 11.04 23.87 -2.39
C SER A 60 10.27 22.82 -3.20
N THR A 61 10.18 22.97 -4.52
CA THR A 61 9.47 21.99 -5.38
C THR A 61 10.15 20.63 -5.38
N LEU A 62 11.49 20.61 -5.36
CA LEU A 62 12.26 19.36 -5.22
C LEU A 62 12.05 18.71 -3.84
N ALA A 63 11.98 19.51 -2.77
CA ALA A 63 11.70 19.00 -1.43
C ALA A 63 10.29 18.43 -1.32
N GLU A 64 9.28 19.06 -1.93
CA GLU A 64 7.90 18.51 -1.97
C GLU A 64 7.81 17.23 -2.80
N ALA A 65 8.47 17.18 -3.95
CA ALA A 65 8.57 15.97 -4.77
C ALA A 65 9.22 14.82 -3.99
N THR A 66 10.30 15.10 -3.24
CA THR A 66 10.98 14.10 -2.40
C THR A 66 10.13 13.66 -1.21
N LYS A 67 9.33 14.54 -0.61
CA LYS A 67 8.42 14.18 0.50
C LYS A 67 7.29 13.26 0.07
N THR A 68 6.87 13.33 -1.19
CA THR A 68 5.73 12.56 -1.69
C THR A 68 5.93 11.05 -1.53
N SER A 69 7.17 10.54 -1.57
CA SER A 69 7.44 9.13 -1.24
C SER A 69 7.27 8.80 0.24
N THR A 70 7.60 9.73 1.14
CA THR A 70 7.45 9.54 2.58
C THR A 70 5.98 9.53 3.02
N ASP A 71 5.11 10.20 2.26
CA ASP A 71 3.67 10.20 2.51
C ASP A 71 2.98 8.90 2.08
N ILE A 72 3.60 8.11 1.18
CA ILE A 72 3.05 6.82 0.76
C ILE A 72 3.28 5.79 1.87
N LYS A 73 2.20 5.46 2.58
CA LYS A 73 2.19 4.51 3.69
C LYS A 73 2.12 3.07 3.20
N ALA A 74 2.64 2.16 4.03
CA ALA A 74 2.38 0.73 3.90
C ALA A 74 0.88 0.43 3.97
N PHE A 75 0.44 -0.62 3.29
CA PHE A 75 -0.93 -1.11 3.42
C PHE A 75 -1.21 -1.48 4.88
N ALA A 76 -2.13 -0.75 5.52
CA ALA A 76 -2.43 -0.84 6.94
C ALA A 76 -3.18 -2.12 7.34
N GLY A 77 -3.67 -2.85 6.33
CA GLY A 77 -4.29 -4.13 6.51
C GLY A 77 -5.76 -4.21 6.14
N VAL A 78 -6.27 -5.43 6.07
CA VAL A 78 -7.69 -5.71 5.83
C VAL A 78 -8.17 -6.79 6.78
N PHE A 79 -9.40 -6.62 7.24
CA PHE A 79 -10.18 -7.65 7.91
C PHE A 79 -11.10 -8.28 6.86
N VAL A 80 -10.95 -9.58 6.63
CA VAL A 80 -11.73 -10.30 5.62
C VAL A 80 -12.62 -11.32 6.31
N MET A 81 -13.90 -11.27 5.96
CA MET A 81 -14.88 -12.28 6.35
C MET A 81 -15.39 -12.95 5.10
N THR A 82 -15.31 -14.28 5.07
CA THR A 82 -15.83 -15.09 3.97
C THR A 82 -16.88 -16.03 4.52
N PHE A 83 -18.06 -16.05 3.91
CA PHE A 83 -19.10 -17.03 4.21
C PHE A 83 -19.63 -17.59 2.91
N GLY A 84 -19.75 -18.91 2.82
CA GLY A 84 -20.24 -19.57 1.62
C GLY A 84 -20.78 -20.96 1.86
N PHE A 85 -21.33 -21.54 0.80
CA PHE A 85 -21.85 -22.89 0.75
C PHE A 85 -21.06 -23.67 -0.32
N GLY A 86 -20.59 -24.86 0.01
CA GLY A 86 -20.04 -25.82 -0.94
C GLY A 86 -21.05 -26.94 -1.16
N PHE A 87 -21.66 -26.99 -2.34
CA PHE A 87 -22.55 -28.06 -2.79
C PHE A 87 -22.05 -28.66 -4.11
#